data_AF-A0A1J5F9I6-F1
#
_entry.id   AF-A0A1J5F9I6-F1
#
_cell.length_a   1.000
_cell.length_b   1.000
_cell.length_c   1.000
_cell.angle_alpha   90.00
_cell.angle_beta   90.00
_cell.angle_gamma   90.00
#
_symmetry.space_group_name_H-M   'P 1'
#
loop_
_entity.id
_entity.type
_entity.pdbx_description
1 polymer ?
#
loop_
_entity_poly.entity_id
_entity_poly.type
_entity_poly.pdbx_seq_one_letter_code
_entity_poly.pdbx_strand_id
1 'polypeptide(L)'
;MRISPRQARKAAYFFLTLICGALIAILSYTAYDRFGPTKIVVDNIPFGLPVGNSILEGDVPNKMEGFDRMPATTQQELRRAMDLAVNGYDKEALETFEAIALQYPNVFLAQWGAMNALFDLDSLTAAQESRLDVLVKNLKKNYPGSVVDYYVDSRLAEREGSDAAALELARLASEKAPSILDVRFLYARLLFAAKHYSQAADEIRASISLSHGNRAPPYRLLAWLYHDEGSLDSSALVVEYALPKFPADEDLLRLQGYLAEYKGQFDDAERIYRRILALCPGSKKANEALLSLGEKSPPGGGNSTTRLTPHDRATVACEILEPLVNAYPDNLPLREALGQAYLKGRDFDQARNQFMEIQSRDPEYPDIQLRLQEAVATHSPEVQEGLLAEDLNRAVDSLRTMPTTSHDFETSLGHYLVKYGATPQAFFAKYSIANFKQIAPNVWQETFYEPPYFHQYTVLFNDKQRFFGVHVLILDSNVVNNPQGRTPEVYSHFLQQNSRLSGVGSATGETDCGGTIMDAAVWDTRDNFEILARIIGKPSEVRMVRLDRSVIPDGAKLCDYLTYLNKY
;
A
#
# COMPACT_ATOMS: atom_id res chain seq x y z
N MET A 1 6.91 -22.85 79.80
CA MET A 1 7.83 -21.71 79.67
C MET A 1 7.09 -20.42 80.00
N ARG A 2 7.47 -19.68 81.06
CA ARG A 2 6.91 -18.34 81.33
C ARG A 2 7.69 -17.33 80.50
N ILE A 3 7.05 -16.71 79.51
CA ILE A 3 7.65 -15.66 78.68
C ILE A 3 7.87 -14.44 79.59
N SER A 4 9.09 -13.89 79.62
CA SER A 4 9.37 -12.69 80.41
C SER A 4 8.71 -11.46 79.77
N PRO A 5 8.28 -10.46 80.55
CA PRO A 5 7.71 -9.21 80.03
C PRO A 5 8.62 -8.50 79.00
N ARG A 6 9.94 -8.67 79.13
CA ARG A 6 10.94 -8.12 78.22
C ARG A 6 10.95 -8.82 76.85
N GLN A 7 10.76 -10.14 76.82
CA GLN A 7 10.62 -10.90 75.57
C GLN A 7 9.29 -10.58 74.87
N ALA A 8 8.21 -10.44 75.64
CA ALA A 8 6.91 -10.03 75.09
C ALA A 8 6.97 -8.63 74.45
N ARG A 9 7.63 -7.65 75.08
CA ARG A 9 7.84 -6.31 74.50
C ARG A 9 8.68 -6.35 73.22
N LYS A 10 9.78 -7.13 73.19
CA LYS A 10 10.60 -7.28 71.97
C LYS A 10 9.80 -7.89 70.82
N ALA A 11 9.01 -8.93 71.09
CA ALA A 11 8.13 -9.53 70.10
C ALA A 11 7.06 -8.54 69.62
N ALA A 12 6.45 -7.78 70.53
CA ALA A 12 5.46 -6.75 70.19
C ALA A 12 6.07 -5.63 69.30
N TYR A 13 7.28 -5.14 69.62
CA TYR A 13 7.96 -4.18 68.76
C TYR A 13 8.27 -4.76 67.38
N PHE A 14 8.73 -6.01 67.31
CA PHE A 14 9.00 -6.68 66.04
C PHE A 14 7.72 -6.82 65.18
N PHE A 15 6.61 -7.25 65.78
CA PHE A 15 5.32 -7.31 65.12
C PHE A 15 4.83 -5.92 64.68
N LEU A 16 4.98 -4.90 65.52
CA LEU A 16 4.61 -3.53 65.18
C LEU A 16 5.43 -3.01 64.00
N THR A 17 6.74 -3.29 63.95
CA THR A 17 7.59 -2.91 62.81
C THR A 17 7.20 -3.62 61.52
N LEU A 18 6.82 -4.90 61.59
CA LEU A 18 6.31 -5.66 60.44
C LEU A 18 4.98 -5.09 59.94
N ILE A 19 4.05 -4.80 60.85
CA ILE A 19 2.73 -4.23 60.51
C ILE A 19 2.90 -2.82 59.91
N CYS A 20 3.71 -1.96 60.52
CA CYS A 20 3.99 -0.63 59.97
C CYS A 20 4.67 -0.73 58.60
N GLY A 21 5.63 -1.65 58.42
CA GLY A 21 6.27 -1.90 57.13
C GLY A 21 5.27 -2.36 56.05
N ALA A 22 4.38 -3.28 56.39
CA ALA A 22 3.32 -3.74 55.50
C ALA A 22 2.33 -2.63 55.13
N LEU A 23 1.93 -1.80 56.11
CA LEU A 23 1.05 -0.65 55.86
C LEU A 23 1.71 0.40 54.96
N ILE A 24 3.00 0.69 55.16
CA ILE A 24 3.75 1.57 54.27
C ILE A 24 3.80 0.98 52.87
N ALA A 25 4.09 -0.32 52.71
CA ALA A 25 4.11 -0.97 51.41
C ALA A 25 2.74 -0.91 50.70
N ILE A 26 1.64 -1.13 51.42
CA ILE A 26 0.28 -1.04 50.88
C ILE A 26 -0.06 0.41 50.49
N LEU A 27 0.28 1.40 51.33
CA LEU A 27 0.08 2.82 51.04
C LEU A 27 0.91 3.26 49.84
N SER A 28 2.16 2.82 49.74
CA SER A 28 3.04 3.10 48.60
C SER A 28 2.52 2.45 47.32
N TYR A 29 2.04 1.20 47.37
CA TYR A 29 1.44 0.52 46.23
C TYR A 29 0.14 1.19 45.78
N THR A 30 -0.75 1.53 46.70
CA THR A 30 -2.02 2.21 46.37
C THR A 30 -1.81 3.64 45.87
N ALA A 31 -0.82 4.36 46.41
CA ALA A 31 -0.42 5.66 45.87
C ALA A 31 0.19 5.52 44.46
N TYR A 32 1.03 4.50 44.23
CA TYR A 32 1.60 4.23 42.91
C TYR A 32 0.54 3.77 41.90
N ASP A 33 -0.45 3.00 42.30
CA ASP A 33 -1.55 2.58 41.40
C ASP A 33 -2.44 3.77 41.01
N ARG A 34 -2.66 4.71 41.94
CA ARG A 34 -3.53 5.87 41.73
C ARG A 34 -2.84 7.06 41.04
N PHE A 35 -1.54 7.25 41.30
CA PHE A 35 -0.78 8.43 40.85
C PHE A 35 0.48 8.06 40.05
N GLY A 36 0.75 6.77 39.87
CA GLY A 36 1.83 6.31 39.03
C GLY A 36 1.54 6.52 37.55
N PRO A 37 2.51 6.19 36.69
CA PRO A 37 2.41 6.44 35.26
C PRO A 37 1.25 5.64 34.66
N THR A 38 0.45 6.33 33.85
CA THR A 38 -0.65 5.74 33.08
C THR A 38 -0.13 4.66 32.15
N LYS A 39 -0.91 3.58 32.02
CA LYS A 39 -0.56 2.41 31.22
C LYS A 39 -1.66 2.14 30.21
N ILE A 40 -1.26 1.84 28.99
CA ILE A 40 -2.13 1.39 27.91
C ILE A 40 -2.06 -0.14 27.89
N VAL A 41 -3.18 -0.79 28.19
CA VAL A 41 -3.33 -2.23 27.99
C VAL A 41 -3.55 -2.45 26.50
N VAL A 42 -2.72 -3.29 25.89
CA VAL A 42 -2.82 -3.56 24.46
C VAL A 42 -3.69 -4.78 24.18
N ASP A 43 -4.47 -4.70 23.11
CA ASP A 43 -5.32 -5.80 22.66
C ASP A 43 -4.48 -6.96 22.09
N ASN A 44 -5.10 -8.14 21.98
CA ASN A 44 -4.50 -9.28 21.30
C ASN A 44 -4.51 -9.08 19.78
N ILE A 45 -3.49 -8.41 19.26
CA ILE A 45 -3.30 -8.20 17.82
C ILE A 45 -2.27 -9.21 17.31
N PRO A 46 -2.58 -10.03 16.28
CA PRO A 46 -1.60 -10.90 15.65
C PRO A 46 -0.34 -10.14 15.22
N PHE A 47 0.83 -10.72 15.51
CA PHE A 47 2.15 -10.09 15.34
C PHE A 47 2.39 -8.82 16.18
N GLY A 48 1.51 -8.51 17.13
CA GLY A 48 1.73 -7.51 18.17
C GLY A 48 2.39 -8.10 19.42
N LEU A 49 2.32 -7.35 20.51
CA LEU A 49 2.74 -7.81 21.84
C LEU A 49 1.80 -8.91 22.37
N PRO A 50 2.33 -9.86 23.18
CA PRO A 50 1.52 -10.85 23.88
C PRO A 50 0.40 -10.24 24.74
N VAL A 51 -0.69 -10.98 24.86
CA VAL A 51 -1.86 -10.60 25.67
C VAL A 51 -1.47 -10.31 27.12
N GLY A 52 -2.02 -9.23 27.68
CA GLY A 52 -1.77 -8.82 29.06
C GLY A 52 -0.54 -7.92 29.22
N ASN A 53 0.19 -7.65 28.15
CA ASN A 53 1.22 -6.62 28.16
C ASN A 53 0.59 -5.22 28.29
N SER A 54 1.32 -4.33 28.97
CA SER A 54 0.94 -2.93 29.14
C SER A 54 2.11 -2.04 28.78
N ILE A 55 1.84 -0.96 28.06
CA ILE A 55 2.84 0.03 27.66
C ILE A 55 2.63 1.30 28.50
N LEU A 56 3.70 1.89 29.01
CA LEU A 56 3.62 3.18 29.70
C LEU A 56 3.25 4.29 28.71
N GLU A 57 2.35 5.19 29.10
CA GLU A 57 1.95 6.31 28.24
C GLU A 57 3.12 7.26 27.99
N GLY A 58 3.75 7.74 29.07
CA GLY A 58 4.90 8.63 29.02
C GLY A 58 4.54 10.09 28.71
N ASP A 59 5.52 10.86 28.26
CA ASP A 59 5.40 12.29 27.94
C ASP A 59 4.85 12.51 26.53
N VAL A 60 3.53 12.36 26.36
CA VAL A 60 2.85 12.43 25.06
C VAL A 60 2.39 13.87 24.78
N PRO A 61 2.72 14.46 23.61
CA PRO A 61 2.22 15.78 23.25
C PRO A 61 0.70 15.74 23.03
N ASN A 62 0.02 16.85 23.29
CA ASN A 62 -1.41 16.96 23.06
C ASN A 62 -1.71 16.94 21.55
N LYS A 63 -2.00 15.76 21.02
CA LYS A 63 -2.31 15.56 19.60
C LYS A 63 -3.52 16.36 19.12
N MET A 64 -4.46 16.68 20.01
CA MET A 64 -5.69 17.42 19.65
C MET A 64 -5.53 18.93 19.85
N GLU A 65 -4.32 19.41 20.17
CA GLU A 65 -4.06 20.83 20.33
C GLU A 65 -4.40 21.60 19.05
N GLY A 66 -5.31 22.57 19.17
CA GLY A 66 -5.80 23.38 18.05
C GLY A 66 -6.78 22.66 17.11
N PHE A 67 -6.93 21.33 17.20
CA PHE A 67 -7.74 20.54 16.28
C PHE A 67 -9.21 20.95 16.29
N ASP A 68 -9.81 21.02 17.48
CA ASP A 68 -11.23 21.34 17.66
C ASP A 68 -11.60 22.78 17.28
N ARG A 69 -10.60 23.65 17.07
CA ARG A 69 -10.80 25.04 16.66
C ARG A 69 -10.92 25.20 15.15
N MET A 70 -10.57 24.17 14.37
CA MET A 70 -10.68 24.19 12.92
C MET A 70 -12.13 23.89 12.47
N PRO A 71 -12.58 24.41 11.33
CA PRO A 71 -13.82 23.98 10.70
C PRO A 71 -13.86 22.46 10.51
N ALA A 72 -15.04 21.86 10.58
CA ALA A 72 -15.21 20.41 10.44
C ALA A 72 -14.64 19.88 9.10
N THR A 73 -14.75 20.67 8.03
CA THR A 73 -14.18 20.36 6.71
C THR A 73 -12.65 20.29 6.75
N THR A 74 -11.99 21.23 7.44
CA THR A 74 -10.52 21.25 7.59
C THR A 74 -10.04 20.12 8.50
N GLN A 75 -10.79 19.80 9.56
CA GLN A 75 -10.51 18.64 10.40
C GLN A 75 -10.54 17.33 9.61
N GLN A 76 -11.49 17.23 8.66
CA GLN A 76 -11.62 16.12 7.75
C GLN A 76 -10.46 16.06 6.75
N GLU A 77 -10.10 17.18 6.12
CA GLU A 77 -8.93 17.26 5.22
C GLU A 77 -7.65 16.82 5.93
N LEU A 78 -7.45 17.24 7.19
CA LEU A 78 -6.31 16.82 7.99
C LEU A 78 -6.31 15.31 8.28
N ARG A 79 -7.47 14.71 8.56
CA ARG A 79 -7.60 13.25 8.73
C ARG A 79 -7.22 12.51 7.45
N ARG A 80 -7.75 12.96 6.30
CA ARG A 80 -7.40 12.39 5.00
C ARG A 80 -5.91 12.48 4.70
N ALA A 81 -5.28 13.62 5.01
CA ALA A 81 -3.83 13.78 4.84
C ALA A 81 -3.03 12.80 5.73
N MET A 82 -3.46 12.59 6.97
CA MET A 82 -2.85 11.59 7.85
C MET A 82 -3.00 10.17 7.30
N ASP A 83 -4.18 9.82 6.77
CA ASP A 83 -4.40 8.50 6.19
C ASP A 83 -3.57 8.30 4.91
N LEU A 84 -3.44 9.33 4.06
CA LEU A 84 -2.56 9.30 2.89
C LEU A 84 -1.09 9.05 3.30
N ALA A 85 -0.57 9.81 4.27
CA ALA A 85 0.81 9.65 4.75
C ALA A 85 1.05 8.26 5.36
N VAL A 86 0.11 7.74 6.16
CA VAL A 86 0.24 6.39 6.75
C VAL A 86 0.32 5.30 5.68
N ASN A 87 -0.26 5.53 4.50
CA ASN A 87 -0.22 4.63 3.35
C ASN A 87 0.92 4.93 2.36
N GLY A 88 1.84 5.83 2.69
CA GLY A 88 3.02 6.15 1.87
C GLY A 88 2.77 7.15 0.73
N TYR A 89 1.62 7.82 0.71
CA TYR A 89 1.32 8.91 -0.23
C TYR A 89 1.79 10.26 0.34
N ASP A 90 3.07 10.35 0.67
CA ASP A 90 3.64 11.49 1.39
C ASP A 90 3.57 12.80 0.61
N LYS A 91 3.66 12.74 -0.73
CA LYS A 91 3.57 13.93 -1.59
C LYS A 91 2.16 14.53 -1.58
N GLU A 92 1.16 13.68 -1.73
CA GLU A 92 -0.25 14.05 -1.72
C GLU A 92 -0.70 14.52 -0.33
N ALA A 93 -0.19 13.88 0.72
CA ALA A 93 -0.42 14.30 2.10
C ALA A 93 0.22 15.66 2.41
N LEU A 94 1.45 15.89 1.92
CA LEU A 94 2.24 17.07 2.21
C LEU A 94 1.53 18.37 1.79
N GLU A 95 0.94 18.41 0.60
CA GLU A 95 0.22 19.61 0.11
C GLU A 95 -0.88 20.06 1.09
N THR A 96 -1.64 19.08 1.59
CA THR A 96 -2.74 19.33 2.53
C THR A 96 -2.19 19.73 3.91
N PHE A 97 -1.18 19.01 4.41
CA PHE A 97 -0.56 19.36 5.69
C PHE A 97 0.04 20.76 5.68
N GLU A 98 0.72 21.16 4.60
CA GLU A 98 1.34 22.48 4.49
C GLU A 98 0.31 23.60 4.46
N ALA A 99 -0.78 23.42 3.70
CA ALA A 99 -1.87 24.37 3.65
C ALA A 99 -2.49 24.58 5.04
N ILE A 100 -2.78 23.48 5.75
CA ILE A 100 -3.36 23.53 7.10
C ILE A 100 -2.36 24.09 8.11
N ALA A 101 -1.08 23.68 8.07
CA ALA A 101 -0.04 24.18 8.97
C ALA A 101 0.27 25.67 8.76
N LEU A 102 0.05 26.20 7.54
CA LEU A 102 0.17 27.62 7.24
C LEU A 102 -0.99 28.42 7.84
N GLN A 103 -2.23 27.92 7.70
CA GLN A 103 -3.42 28.60 8.21
C GLN A 103 -3.60 28.43 9.73
N TYR A 104 -3.17 27.30 10.28
CA TYR A 104 -3.32 26.91 11.67
C TYR A 104 -1.98 26.47 12.29
N PRO A 105 -1.05 27.43 12.54
CA PRO A 105 0.32 27.13 12.97
C PRO A 105 0.45 26.60 14.41
N ASN A 106 -0.65 26.41 15.14
CA ASN A 106 -0.64 25.79 16.47
C ASN A 106 -1.23 24.38 16.44
N VAL A 107 -1.64 23.87 15.28
CA VAL A 107 -2.19 22.52 15.14
C VAL A 107 -1.03 21.54 15.04
N PHE A 108 -0.79 20.81 16.12
CA PHE A 108 0.31 19.85 16.22
C PHE A 108 0.30 18.84 15.08
N LEU A 109 -0.84 18.20 14.81
CA LEU A 109 -0.97 17.15 13.80
C LEU A 109 -0.61 17.62 12.39
N ALA A 110 -0.93 18.86 12.03
CA ALA A 110 -0.60 19.40 10.71
C ALA A 110 0.90 19.65 10.57
N GLN A 111 1.55 20.21 11.60
CA GLN A 111 3.00 20.42 11.60
C GLN A 111 3.77 19.11 11.65
N TRP A 112 3.35 18.19 12.52
CA TRP A 112 3.91 16.86 12.65
C TRP A 112 3.79 16.06 11.36
N GLY A 113 2.61 16.10 10.72
CA GLY A 113 2.35 15.47 9.43
C GLY A 113 3.21 16.04 8.31
N ALA A 114 3.22 17.37 8.14
CA ALA A 114 4.04 18.03 7.11
C ALA A 114 5.54 17.71 7.28
N MET A 115 6.03 17.77 8.52
CA MET A 115 7.44 17.50 8.82
C MET A 115 7.81 16.05 8.50
N ASN A 116 7.00 15.07 8.92
CA ASN A 116 7.27 13.66 8.62
C ASN A 116 7.19 13.36 7.13
N ALA A 117 6.15 13.86 6.44
CA ALA A 117 6.02 13.72 5.00
C ALA A 117 7.26 14.28 4.27
N LEU A 118 7.79 15.44 4.67
CA LEU A 118 9.04 15.99 4.14
C LEU A 118 10.25 15.08 4.42
N PHE A 119 10.36 14.53 5.62
CA PHE A 119 11.46 13.63 5.94
C PHE A 119 11.40 12.31 5.14
N ASP A 120 10.20 11.84 4.79
CA ASP A 120 9.97 10.59 4.08
C ASP A 120 10.12 10.72 2.54
N LEU A 121 10.28 11.95 2.01
CA LEU A 121 10.64 12.16 0.61
C LEU A 121 12.11 11.79 0.33
N ASP A 122 12.33 11.06 -0.76
CA ASP A 122 13.66 10.67 -1.28
C ASP A 122 14.63 11.85 -1.42
N SER A 123 14.13 13.01 -1.83
CA SER A 123 14.91 14.23 -2.03
C SER A 123 14.04 15.47 -1.82
N LEU A 124 14.60 16.52 -1.22
CA LEU A 124 13.91 17.80 -1.04
C LEU A 124 14.44 18.84 -2.02
N THR A 125 13.52 19.67 -2.53
CA THR A 125 13.86 20.93 -3.19
C THR A 125 14.33 21.96 -2.16
N ALA A 126 15.04 23.01 -2.60
CA ALA A 126 15.49 24.08 -1.70
C ALA A 126 14.33 24.77 -0.95
N ALA A 127 13.14 24.85 -1.58
CA ALA A 127 11.95 25.39 -0.93
C ALA A 127 11.44 24.46 0.18
N GLN A 128 11.45 23.14 -0.06
CA GLN A 128 11.05 22.13 0.91
C GLN A 128 12.04 22.01 2.08
N GLU A 129 13.35 22.13 1.84
CA GLU A 129 14.37 22.23 2.90
C GLU A 129 14.10 23.42 3.82
N SER A 130 13.89 24.61 3.24
CA SER A 130 13.55 25.82 4.01
C SER A 130 12.25 25.65 4.80
N ARG A 131 11.27 24.94 4.23
CA ARG A 131 9.99 24.67 4.90
C ARG A 131 10.16 23.69 6.06
N LEU A 132 10.92 22.63 5.87
CA LEU A 132 11.28 21.67 6.92
C LEU A 132 11.97 22.37 8.08
N ASP A 133 12.94 23.23 7.81
CA ASP A 133 13.65 24.04 8.81
C ASP A 133 12.69 24.88 9.67
N VAL A 134 11.69 25.50 9.06
CA VAL A 134 10.69 26.30 9.77
C VAL A 134 9.81 25.42 10.66
N LEU A 135 9.35 24.27 10.14
CA LEU A 135 8.52 23.33 10.89
C LEU A 135 9.28 22.76 12.09
N VAL A 136 10.53 22.32 11.88
CA VAL A 136 11.45 21.84 12.93
C VAL A 136 11.62 22.91 14.01
N LYS A 137 11.97 24.14 13.65
CA LYS A 137 12.17 25.24 14.61
C LYS A 137 10.90 25.50 15.44
N ASN A 138 9.73 25.47 14.81
CA ASN A 138 8.46 25.69 15.50
C ASN A 138 8.14 24.54 16.47
N LEU A 139 8.27 23.29 16.03
CA LEU A 139 8.01 22.12 16.88
C LEU A 139 8.95 22.06 18.07
N LYS A 140 10.26 22.25 17.87
CA LYS A 140 11.25 22.27 18.97
C LYS A 140 11.00 23.43 19.94
N LYS A 141 10.60 24.60 19.44
CA LYS A 141 10.26 25.76 20.28
C LYS A 141 9.02 25.51 21.15
N ASN A 142 8.01 24.84 20.59
CA ASN A 142 6.75 24.59 21.28
C ASN A 142 6.84 23.40 22.24
N TYR A 143 7.75 22.45 21.99
CA TYR A 143 7.88 21.23 22.77
C TYR A 143 9.34 20.94 23.22
N PRO A 144 10.02 21.90 23.89
CA PRO A 144 11.44 21.76 24.25
C PRO A 144 11.68 20.63 25.26
N GLY A 145 12.67 19.76 25.02
CA GLY A 145 13.02 18.65 25.90
C GLY A 145 11.98 17.53 26.02
N SER A 146 10.88 17.63 25.26
CA SER A 146 9.84 16.60 25.16
C SER A 146 10.25 15.49 24.19
N VAL A 147 9.43 14.43 24.09
CA VAL A 147 9.61 13.40 23.05
C VAL A 147 9.67 13.95 21.62
N VAL A 148 8.95 15.04 21.33
CA VAL A 148 8.94 15.68 19.99
C VAL A 148 10.33 16.19 19.65
N ASP A 149 11.03 16.79 20.61
CA ASP A 149 12.38 17.34 20.44
C ASP A 149 13.39 16.25 20.05
N TYR A 150 13.42 15.15 20.82
CA TYR A 150 14.31 14.01 20.56
C TYR A 150 13.95 13.28 19.26
N TYR A 151 12.66 13.16 18.95
CA TYR A 151 12.21 12.57 17.69
C TYR A 151 12.73 13.37 16.49
N VAL A 152 12.55 14.69 16.53
CA VAL A 152 13.02 15.59 15.47
C VAL A 152 14.53 15.53 15.32
N ASP A 153 15.27 15.56 16.43
CA ASP A 153 16.73 15.45 16.39
C ASP A 153 17.19 14.09 15.84
N SER A 154 16.47 13.01 16.13
CA SER A 154 16.74 11.70 15.54
C SER A 154 16.55 11.70 14.01
N ARG A 155 15.45 12.27 13.50
CA ARG A 155 15.19 12.38 12.06
C ARG A 155 16.22 13.25 11.34
N LEU A 156 16.67 14.34 11.97
CA LEU A 156 17.73 15.20 11.42
C LEU A 156 19.07 14.47 11.38
N ALA A 157 19.46 13.82 12.47
CA ALA A 157 20.70 13.05 12.54
C ALA A 157 20.72 11.91 11.50
N GLU A 158 19.59 11.26 11.26
CA GLU A 158 19.45 10.26 10.20
C GLU A 158 19.69 10.86 8.81
N ARG A 159 19.09 12.02 8.51
CA ARG A 159 19.31 12.71 7.22
C ARG A 159 20.74 13.16 7.02
N GLU A 160 21.44 13.51 8.09
CA GLU A 160 22.85 13.85 8.08
C GLU A 160 23.78 12.62 7.95
N GLY A 161 23.23 11.40 7.95
CA GLY A 161 23.98 10.15 7.93
C GLY A 161 24.67 9.82 9.26
N SER A 162 24.24 10.45 10.36
CA SER A 162 24.75 10.23 11.71
C SER A 162 23.99 9.10 12.42
N ASP A 163 24.07 7.89 11.89
CA ASP A 163 23.25 6.73 12.32
C ASP A 163 23.30 6.45 13.83
N ALA A 164 24.49 6.54 14.45
CA ALA A 164 24.65 6.29 15.88
C ALA A 164 23.91 7.34 16.73
N ALA A 165 23.95 8.62 16.32
CA ALA A 165 23.24 9.69 17.00
C ALA A 165 21.73 9.54 16.79
N ALA A 166 21.30 9.24 15.56
CA ALA A 166 19.90 9.00 15.23
C ALA A 166 19.31 7.88 16.09
N LEU A 167 20.03 6.76 16.23
CA LEU A 167 19.62 5.60 17.02
C LEU A 167 19.49 5.93 18.51
N GLU A 168 20.48 6.61 19.10
CA GLU A 168 20.41 7.00 20.52
C GLU A 168 19.28 8.00 20.80
N LEU A 169 19.08 8.99 19.91
CA LEU A 169 18.01 9.96 20.03
C LEU A 169 16.63 9.31 19.89
N ALA A 170 16.47 8.35 18.99
CA ALA A 170 15.24 7.56 18.87
C ALA A 170 14.98 6.69 20.11
N ARG A 171 16.02 6.08 20.68
CA ARG A 171 15.92 5.34 21.94
C ARG A 171 15.38 6.25 23.06
N LEU A 172 16.01 7.41 23.26
CA LEU A 172 15.60 8.40 24.26
C LEU A 172 14.15 8.88 24.05
N ALA A 173 13.76 9.11 22.79
CA ALA A 173 12.39 9.44 22.45
C ALA A 173 11.41 8.31 22.84
N SER A 174 11.73 7.05 22.52
CA SER A 174 10.87 5.90 22.82
C SER A 174 10.75 5.62 24.33
N GLU A 175 11.81 5.89 25.11
CA GLU A 175 11.79 5.77 26.57
C GLU A 175 10.94 6.87 27.22
N LYS A 176 10.96 8.09 26.65
CA LYS A 176 10.18 9.23 27.13
C LYS A 176 8.69 9.09 26.87
N ALA A 177 8.30 8.67 25.66
CA ALA A 177 6.89 8.43 25.33
C ALA A 177 6.70 7.06 24.66
N PRO A 178 6.70 5.98 25.47
CA PRO A 178 6.59 4.63 24.96
C PRO A 178 5.24 4.34 24.30
N SER A 179 4.22 5.20 24.42
CA SER A 179 2.93 5.03 23.74
C SER A 179 2.83 5.66 22.36
N ILE A 180 3.84 6.43 21.92
CA ILE A 180 3.79 7.07 20.60
C ILE A 180 4.27 6.10 19.54
N LEU A 181 3.33 5.65 18.71
CA LEU A 181 3.59 4.66 17.67
C LEU A 181 4.67 5.13 16.66
N ASP A 182 4.66 6.41 16.26
CA ASP A 182 5.59 6.96 15.27
C ASP A 182 7.03 6.93 15.80
N VAL A 183 7.19 7.18 17.10
CA VAL A 183 8.49 7.16 17.80
C VAL A 183 9.02 5.75 17.89
N ARG A 184 8.17 4.79 18.28
CA ARG A 184 8.54 3.36 18.28
C ARG A 184 8.91 2.87 16.89
N PHE A 185 8.11 3.24 15.89
CA PHE A 185 8.35 2.84 14.51
C PHE A 185 9.68 3.42 13.98
N LEU A 186 9.98 4.69 14.27
CA LEU A 186 11.28 5.28 13.94
C LEU A 186 12.44 4.52 14.60
N TYR A 187 12.35 4.27 15.91
CA TYR A 187 13.39 3.56 16.63
C TYR A 187 13.59 2.15 16.09
N ALA A 188 12.50 1.45 15.80
CA ALA A 188 12.57 0.12 15.21
C ALA A 188 13.20 0.11 13.81
N ARG A 189 12.91 1.11 12.97
CA ARG A 189 13.51 1.25 11.64
C ARG A 189 15.01 1.48 11.72
N LEU A 190 15.46 2.32 12.66
CA LEU A 190 16.89 2.55 12.91
C LEU A 190 17.59 1.31 13.49
N LEU A 191 16.93 0.59 14.41
CA LEU A 191 17.44 -0.69 14.91
C LEU A 191 17.54 -1.74 13.80
N PHE A 192 16.56 -1.78 12.90
CA PHE A 192 16.58 -2.67 11.74
C PHE A 192 17.74 -2.35 10.80
N ALA A 193 17.95 -1.06 10.47
CA ALA A 193 19.09 -0.61 9.68
C ALA A 193 20.44 -0.96 10.36
N ALA A 194 20.52 -0.86 11.68
CA ALA A 194 21.66 -1.28 12.49
C ALA A 194 21.78 -2.82 12.68
N LYS A 195 20.88 -3.61 12.07
CA LYS A 195 20.80 -5.08 12.19
C LYS A 195 20.58 -5.59 13.62
N HIS A 196 20.05 -4.76 14.50
CA HIS A 196 19.63 -5.15 15.86
C HIS A 196 18.24 -5.81 15.81
N TYR A 197 18.11 -6.94 15.10
CA TYR A 197 16.83 -7.55 14.74
C TYR A 197 15.94 -7.88 15.94
N SER A 198 16.50 -8.39 17.05
CA SER A 198 15.71 -8.71 18.25
C SER A 198 15.03 -7.47 18.84
N GLN A 199 15.79 -6.38 19.01
CA GLN A 199 15.24 -5.14 19.58
C GLN A 199 14.27 -4.47 18.61
N ALA A 200 14.58 -4.49 17.31
CA ALA A 200 13.69 -3.97 16.28
C ALA A 200 12.34 -4.71 16.28
N ALA A 201 12.35 -6.05 16.39
CA ALA A 201 11.12 -6.83 16.43
C ALA A 201 10.22 -6.48 17.62
N ASP A 202 10.78 -6.24 18.81
CA ASP A 202 10.02 -5.84 20.00
C ASP A 202 9.35 -4.46 19.80
N GLU A 203 10.09 -3.49 19.26
CA GLU A 203 9.57 -2.16 18.97
C GLU A 203 8.51 -2.15 17.86
N ILE A 204 8.69 -2.99 16.82
CA ILE A 204 7.69 -3.17 15.76
C ILE A 204 6.40 -3.78 16.33
N ARG A 205 6.50 -4.83 17.16
CA ARG A 205 5.34 -5.47 17.82
C ARG A 205 4.59 -4.49 18.69
N ALA A 206 5.29 -3.64 19.44
CA ALA A 206 4.68 -2.59 20.22
C ALA A 206 3.97 -1.55 19.34
N SER A 207 4.56 -1.17 18.20
CA SER A 207 3.93 -0.27 17.21
C SER A 207 2.67 -0.90 16.56
N ILE A 208 2.69 -2.19 16.25
CA ILE A 208 1.52 -2.95 15.77
C ILE A 208 0.40 -2.93 16.81
N SER A 209 0.73 -3.21 18.07
CA SER A 209 -0.24 -3.19 19.17
C SER A 209 -0.85 -1.81 19.39
N LEU A 210 -0.03 -0.75 19.42
CA LEU A 210 -0.49 0.64 19.63
C LEU A 210 -1.32 1.18 18.46
N SER A 211 -1.14 0.64 17.26
CA SER A 211 -1.94 0.97 16.07
C SER A 211 -3.17 0.08 15.92
N HIS A 212 -3.45 -0.82 16.88
CA HIS A 212 -4.48 -1.86 16.80
C HIS A 212 -4.41 -2.69 15.51
N GLY A 213 -3.21 -2.81 14.93
CA GLY A 213 -2.99 -3.54 13.68
C GLY A 213 -3.62 -2.92 12.44
N ASN A 214 -3.92 -1.61 12.45
CA ASN A 214 -4.59 -0.89 11.36
C ASN A 214 -3.62 -0.09 10.47
N ARG A 215 -2.30 -0.26 10.62
CA ARG A 215 -1.28 0.43 9.83
C ARG A 215 -0.37 -0.55 9.12
N ALA A 216 -0.14 -0.34 7.82
CA ALA A 216 0.74 -1.18 7.01
C ALA A 216 2.24 -1.07 7.39
N PRO A 217 2.80 0.12 7.67
CA PRO A 217 4.25 0.27 7.84
C PRO A 217 4.90 -0.64 8.91
N PRO A 218 4.31 -0.85 10.10
CA PRO A 218 4.86 -1.79 11.08
C PRO A 218 4.87 -3.25 10.59
N TYR A 219 3.83 -3.72 9.91
CA TYR A 219 3.83 -5.09 9.34
C TYR A 219 4.84 -5.23 8.21
N ARG A 220 4.93 -4.23 7.34
CA ARG A 220 5.96 -4.16 6.29
C ARG A 220 7.35 -4.28 6.90
N LEU A 221 7.68 -3.48 7.91
CA LEU A 221 8.99 -3.50 8.55
C LEU A 221 9.25 -4.85 9.25
N LEU A 222 8.25 -5.46 9.90
CA LEU A 222 8.39 -6.77 10.51
C LEU A 222 8.68 -7.86 9.47
N ALA A 223 8.00 -7.81 8.33
CA ALA A 223 8.17 -8.77 7.26
C ALA A 223 9.56 -8.65 6.62
N TRP A 224 10.04 -7.42 6.39
CA TRP A 224 11.41 -7.15 5.92
C TRP A 224 12.47 -7.54 6.96
N LEU A 225 12.18 -7.38 8.25
CA LEU A 225 13.06 -7.83 9.31
C LEU A 225 13.25 -9.35 9.27
N TYR A 226 12.15 -10.10 9.23
CA TYR A 226 12.22 -11.56 9.12
C TYR A 226 12.84 -12.01 7.80
N HIS A 227 12.61 -11.28 6.73
CA HIS A 227 13.29 -11.50 5.46
C HIS A 227 14.81 -11.38 5.65
N ASP A 228 15.32 -10.22 6.06
CA ASP A 228 16.77 -9.98 6.15
C ASP A 228 17.50 -10.86 7.17
N GLU A 229 16.79 -11.28 8.23
CA GLU A 229 17.29 -12.28 9.19
C GLU A 229 17.42 -13.69 8.56
N GLY A 230 16.72 -13.97 7.46
CA GLY A 230 16.63 -15.29 6.82
C GLY A 230 15.47 -16.15 7.34
N SER A 231 14.64 -15.59 8.23
CA SER A 231 13.43 -16.21 8.79
C SER A 231 12.26 -16.15 7.79
N LEU A 232 12.42 -16.76 6.62
CA LEU A 232 11.49 -16.61 5.48
C LEU A 232 10.07 -17.10 5.77
N ASP A 233 9.89 -18.13 6.60
CA ASP A 233 8.56 -18.63 7.00
C ASP A 233 7.81 -17.57 7.84
N SER A 234 8.50 -16.96 8.80
CA SER A 234 7.94 -15.86 9.60
C SER A 234 7.61 -14.64 8.73
N SER A 235 8.48 -14.32 7.78
CA SER A 235 8.24 -13.25 6.80
C SER A 235 6.97 -13.53 5.98
N ALA A 236 6.83 -14.74 5.44
CA ALA A 236 5.66 -15.16 4.68
C ALA A 236 4.36 -15.07 5.49
N LEU A 237 4.38 -15.51 6.76
CA LEU A 237 3.20 -15.41 7.64
C LEU A 237 2.76 -13.97 7.89
N VAL A 238 3.71 -13.03 8.08
CA VAL A 238 3.39 -11.62 8.23
C VAL A 238 2.77 -11.06 6.94
N VAL A 239 3.36 -11.37 5.78
CA VAL A 239 2.87 -10.93 4.47
C VAL A 239 1.46 -11.48 4.19
N GLU A 240 1.23 -12.77 4.44
CA GLU A 240 -0.07 -13.43 4.24
C GLU A 240 -1.17 -12.81 5.11
N TYR A 241 -0.84 -12.43 6.33
CA TYR A 241 -1.79 -11.78 7.24
C TYR A 241 -2.02 -10.30 6.91
N ALA A 242 -0.98 -9.57 6.49
CA ALA A 242 -1.04 -8.13 6.29
C ALA A 242 -1.66 -7.75 4.92
N LEU A 243 -1.36 -8.49 3.85
CA LEU A 243 -1.83 -8.15 2.50
C LEU A 243 -3.36 -8.09 2.34
N PRO A 244 -4.18 -8.96 2.96
CA PRO A 244 -5.63 -8.81 2.91
C PRO A 244 -6.15 -7.51 3.52
N LYS A 245 -5.41 -6.94 4.49
CA LYS A 245 -5.73 -5.66 5.14
C LYS A 245 -5.18 -4.46 4.38
N PHE A 246 -4.03 -4.63 3.73
CA PHE A 246 -3.32 -3.59 2.99
C PHE A 246 -3.05 -4.08 1.56
N PRO A 247 -4.09 -4.29 0.73
CA PRO A 247 -3.99 -4.98 -0.55
C PRO A 247 -3.24 -4.20 -1.64
N ALA A 248 -2.92 -2.94 -1.38
CA ALA A 248 -2.19 -2.04 -2.25
C ALA A 248 -0.80 -1.66 -1.72
N ASP A 249 -0.35 -2.22 -0.59
CA ASP A 249 0.98 -1.93 -0.06
C ASP A 249 2.06 -2.53 -0.97
N GLU A 250 2.78 -1.64 -1.66
CA GLU A 250 3.80 -1.98 -2.65
C GLU A 250 4.91 -2.86 -2.08
N ASP A 251 5.38 -2.58 -0.87
CA ASP A 251 6.52 -3.28 -0.28
C ASP A 251 6.12 -4.67 0.26
N LEU A 252 4.91 -4.84 0.79
CA LEU A 252 4.35 -6.15 1.14
C LEU A 252 4.13 -7.02 -0.11
N LEU A 253 3.61 -6.44 -1.20
CA LEU A 253 3.48 -7.14 -2.48
C LEU A 253 4.86 -7.49 -3.05
N ARG A 254 5.82 -6.58 -2.98
CA ARG A 254 7.19 -6.83 -3.45
C ARG A 254 7.82 -7.99 -2.68
N LEU A 255 7.68 -8.00 -1.36
CA LEU A 255 8.19 -9.08 -0.53
C LEU A 255 7.46 -10.41 -0.79
N GLN A 256 6.16 -10.39 -1.08
CA GLN A 256 5.43 -11.58 -1.55
C GLN A 256 6.05 -12.14 -2.84
N GLY A 257 6.38 -11.27 -3.79
CA GLY A 257 7.08 -11.66 -5.02
C GLY A 257 8.47 -12.23 -4.75
N TYR A 258 9.24 -11.63 -3.84
CA TYR A 258 10.59 -12.11 -3.47
C TYR A 258 10.50 -13.53 -2.88
N LEU A 259 9.55 -13.75 -1.98
CA LEU A 259 9.27 -15.06 -1.38
C LEU A 259 8.82 -16.09 -2.43
N ALA A 260 8.08 -15.68 -3.47
CA ALA A 260 7.73 -16.54 -4.59
C ALA A 260 8.96 -16.90 -5.45
N GLU A 261 9.85 -15.94 -5.73
CA GLU A 261 11.12 -16.19 -6.44
C GLU A 261 12.01 -17.18 -5.68
N TYR A 262 12.11 -17.05 -4.36
CA TYR A 262 12.88 -17.98 -3.52
C TYR A 262 12.33 -19.41 -3.56
N LYS A 263 11.04 -19.56 -3.86
CA LYS A 263 10.37 -20.85 -4.06
C LYS A 263 10.42 -21.34 -5.51
N GLY A 264 11.03 -20.57 -6.42
CA GLY A 264 11.07 -20.86 -7.85
C GLY A 264 9.75 -20.59 -8.59
N GLN A 265 8.81 -19.90 -7.96
CA GLN A 265 7.49 -19.57 -8.51
C GLN A 265 7.55 -18.25 -9.30
N PHE A 266 8.27 -18.26 -10.42
CA PHE A 266 8.58 -17.04 -11.18
C PHE A 266 7.35 -16.41 -11.84
N ASP A 267 6.41 -17.22 -12.35
CA ASP A 267 5.17 -16.72 -12.95
C ASP A 267 4.30 -15.98 -11.91
N ASP A 268 4.27 -16.50 -10.68
CA ASP A 268 3.55 -15.87 -9.57
C ASP A 268 4.22 -14.56 -9.15
N ALA A 269 5.56 -14.55 -9.05
CA ALA A 269 6.33 -13.35 -8.75
C ALA A 269 6.13 -12.26 -9.82
N GLU A 270 6.18 -12.61 -11.11
CA GLU A 270 5.94 -11.69 -12.22
C GLU A 270 4.53 -11.09 -12.16
N ARG A 271 3.51 -11.93 -11.93
CA ARG A 271 2.12 -11.48 -11.78
C ARG A 271 1.97 -10.52 -10.60
N ILE A 272 2.64 -10.80 -9.48
CA ILE A 272 2.63 -9.92 -8.31
C ILE A 272 3.30 -8.58 -8.63
N TYR A 273 4.46 -8.55 -9.27
CA TYR A 273 5.12 -7.28 -9.62
C TYR A 273 4.34 -6.48 -10.66
N ARG A 274 3.71 -7.13 -11.64
CA ARG A 274 2.79 -6.46 -12.57
C ARG A 274 1.57 -5.90 -11.85
N ARG A 275 1.07 -6.56 -10.81
CA ARG A 275 0.02 -6.00 -9.96
C ARG A 275 0.50 -4.74 -9.23
N ILE A 276 1.75 -4.70 -8.76
CA ILE A 276 2.31 -3.47 -8.18
C ILE A 276 2.32 -2.35 -9.22
N LEU A 277 2.74 -2.62 -10.46
CA LEU A 277 2.71 -1.62 -11.54
C LEU A 277 1.29 -1.21 -11.94
N ALA A 278 0.30 -2.09 -11.83
CA ALA A 278 -1.10 -1.74 -12.07
C ALA A 278 -1.65 -0.80 -10.98
N LEU A 279 -1.17 -0.93 -9.74
CA LEU A 279 -1.56 -0.10 -8.60
C LEU A 279 -0.74 1.20 -8.53
N CYS A 280 0.54 1.13 -8.89
CA CYS A 280 1.53 2.18 -8.85
C CYS A 280 2.33 2.19 -10.17
N PRO A 281 1.80 2.76 -11.27
CA PRO A 281 2.43 2.72 -12.60
C PRO A 281 3.86 3.29 -12.66
N GLY A 282 4.22 4.18 -11.74
CA GLY A 282 5.56 4.77 -11.62
C GLY A 282 6.50 4.05 -10.64
N SER A 283 6.15 2.88 -10.11
CA SER A 283 6.97 2.19 -9.11
C SER A 283 8.32 1.77 -9.69
N LYS A 284 9.39 2.42 -9.23
CA LYS A 284 10.78 2.04 -9.56
C LYS A 284 11.10 0.65 -9.00
N LYS A 285 10.68 0.37 -7.77
CA LYS A 285 10.97 -0.90 -7.08
C LYS A 285 10.32 -2.10 -7.80
N ALA A 286 9.11 -1.94 -8.35
CA ALA A 286 8.45 -3.00 -9.11
C ALA A 286 9.11 -3.24 -10.47
N ASN A 287 9.51 -2.17 -11.17
CA ASN A 287 10.30 -2.28 -12.40
C ASN A 287 11.64 -2.99 -12.13
N GLU A 288 12.36 -2.59 -11.08
CA GLU A 288 13.59 -3.26 -10.65
C GLU A 288 13.36 -4.72 -10.28
N ALA A 289 12.26 -5.03 -9.59
CA ALA A 289 11.91 -6.40 -9.22
C ALA A 289 11.62 -7.30 -10.43
N LEU A 290 10.95 -6.77 -11.47
CA LEU A 290 10.71 -7.45 -12.74
C LEU A 290 12.00 -7.65 -13.54
N LEU A 291 12.84 -6.61 -13.63
CA LEU A 291 14.13 -6.69 -14.32
C LEU A 291 15.03 -7.78 -13.72
N SER A 292 15.07 -7.84 -12.38
CA SER A 292 15.84 -8.83 -11.61
C SER A 292 15.05 -10.09 -11.26
N LEU A 293 13.91 -10.36 -11.91
CA LEU A 293 13.07 -11.53 -11.64
C LEU A 293 13.90 -12.81 -11.82
N GLY A 294 13.84 -13.76 -10.89
CA GLY A 294 14.59 -15.01 -10.95
C GLY A 294 16.05 -14.94 -10.53
N GLU A 295 16.56 -13.73 -10.25
CA GLU A 295 17.96 -13.51 -9.85
C GLU A 295 18.13 -13.45 -8.33
N LYS A 296 17.02 -13.32 -7.57
CA LYS A 296 17.07 -13.09 -6.13
C LYS A 296 17.39 -14.38 -5.39
N SER A 297 18.35 -14.28 -4.46
CA SER A 297 18.71 -15.37 -3.55
C SER A 297 18.17 -15.12 -2.15
N PRO A 298 17.77 -16.18 -1.41
CA PRO A 298 17.23 -15.99 -0.07
C PRO A 298 18.31 -15.50 0.92
N PRO A 299 18.01 -14.47 1.74
CA PRO A 299 18.90 -13.98 2.81
C PRO A 299 19.19 -15.04 3.89
N GLY A 300 20.29 -14.85 4.65
CA GLY A 300 20.64 -15.68 5.82
C GLY A 300 21.30 -17.05 5.55
N GLY A 301 21.59 -17.40 4.30
CA GLY A 301 22.22 -18.68 3.93
C GLY A 301 23.71 -18.79 4.30
N GLY A 302 24.03 -19.07 5.57
CA GLY A 302 25.39 -19.42 6.01
C GLY A 302 25.85 -20.82 5.54
N ASN A 303 27.05 -20.89 4.94
CA ASN A 303 27.90 -22.06 4.75
C ASN A 303 27.33 -23.30 4.03
N SER A 304 26.83 -23.12 2.81
CA SER A 304 26.92 -24.19 1.80
C SER A 304 28.06 -23.84 0.84
N THR A 305 29.19 -24.52 0.95
CA THR A 305 30.32 -24.43 0.01
C THR A 305 29.79 -24.64 -1.41
N THR A 306 29.76 -23.53 -2.15
CA THR A 306 29.35 -23.39 -3.56
C THR A 306 27.84 -23.49 -3.84
N ARG A 307 27.02 -22.58 -3.28
CA ARG A 307 25.66 -22.33 -3.81
C ARG A 307 25.75 -21.49 -5.07
N LEU A 308 25.93 -22.16 -6.21
CA LEU A 308 25.73 -21.57 -7.54
C LEU A 308 24.26 -21.16 -7.66
N THR A 309 24.00 -19.89 -8.00
CA THR A 309 22.67 -19.41 -8.40
C THR A 309 22.19 -20.21 -9.64
N PRO A 310 20.89 -20.25 -9.96
CA PRO A 310 20.43 -20.88 -11.20
C PRO A 310 21.16 -20.37 -12.45
N HIS A 311 21.51 -19.08 -12.46
CA HIS A 311 22.36 -18.47 -13.49
C HIS A 311 23.79 -19.04 -13.46
N ASP A 312 24.46 -19.08 -12.30
CA ASP A 312 25.82 -19.66 -12.23
C ASP A 312 25.85 -21.16 -12.58
N ARG A 313 24.76 -21.90 -12.27
CA ARG A 313 24.60 -23.31 -12.69
C ARG A 313 24.41 -23.42 -14.20
N ALA A 314 23.71 -22.46 -14.80
CA ALA A 314 23.56 -22.38 -16.24
C ALA A 314 24.89 -22.03 -16.91
N THR A 315 25.69 -21.11 -16.36
CA THR A 315 27.03 -20.77 -16.86
C THR A 315 27.96 -21.99 -16.84
N VAL A 316 28.02 -22.72 -15.72
CA VAL A 316 28.82 -23.95 -15.61
C VAL A 316 28.32 -25.02 -16.59
N ALA A 317 27.00 -25.14 -16.80
CA ALA A 317 26.44 -26.05 -17.80
C ALA A 317 26.87 -25.66 -19.22
N CYS A 318 26.87 -24.37 -19.57
CA CYS A 318 27.35 -23.89 -20.87
C CYS A 318 28.84 -24.16 -21.07
N GLU A 319 29.69 -23.90 -20.07
CA GLU A 319 31.15 -24.18 -20.15
C GLU A 319 31.46 -25.66 -20.44
N ILE A 320 30.62 -26.58 -19.95
CA ILE A 320 30.75 -28.02 -20.20
C ILE A 320 30.17 -28.40 -21.57
N LEU A 321 29.00 -27.85 -21.92
CA LEU A 321 28.24 -28.28 -23.10
C LEU A 321 28.76 -27.66 -24.40
N GLU A 322 29.25 -26.42 -24.40
CA GLU A 322 29.81 -25.76 -25.58
C GLU A 322 30.94 -26.55 -26.28
N PRO A 323 32.02 -26.97 -25.60
CA PRO A 323 33.08 -27.73 -26.26
C PRO A 323 32.60 -29.09 -26.75
N LEU A 324 31.65 -29.71 -26.05
CA LEU A 324 31.06 -30.98 -26.47
C LEU A 324 30.22 -30.81 -27.75
N VAL A 325 29.41 -29.75 -27.85
CA VAL A 325 28.61 -29.45 -29.05
C VAL A 325 29.53 -29.13 -30.24
N ASN A 326 30.65 -28.45 -30.00
CA ASN A 326 31.63 -28.17 -31.04
C ASN A 326 32.37 -29.43 -31.52
N ALA A 327 32.67 -30.37 -30.61
CA ALA A 327 33.31 -31.64 -30.96
C ALA A 327 32.36 -32.64 -31.65
N TYR A 328 31.07 -32.58 -31.32
CA TYR A 328 30.02 -33.47 -31.84
C TYR A 328 28.85 -32.66 -32.41
N PRO A 329 29.06 -31.91 -33.52
CA PRO A 329 28.07 -30.96 -34.03
C PRO A 329 26.75 -31.60 -34.49
N ASP A 330 26.78 -32.89 -34.82
CA ASP A 330 25.63 -33.68 -35.29
C ASP A 330 24.81 -34.30 -34.15
N ASN A 331 25.26 -34.16 -32.89
CA ASN A 331 24.54 -34.65 -31.73
C ASN A 331 23.46 -33.64 -31.30
N LEU A 332 22.25 -33.77 -31.87
CA LEU A 332 21.13 -32.87 -31.61
C LEU A 332 20.70 -32.80 -30.13
N PRO A 333 20.63 -33.92 -29.37
CA PRO A 333 20.35 -33.88 -27.92
C PRO A 333 21.33 -33.04 -27.11
N LEU A 334 22.61 -33.07 -27.47
CA LEU A 334 23.65 -32.29 -26.81
C LEU A 334 23.47 -30.78 -27.10
N ARG A 335 23.12 -30.45 -28.35
CA ARG A 335 22.77 -29.08 -28.76
C ARG A 335 21.51 -28.58 -28.05
N GLU A 336 20.53 -29.46 -27.83
CA GLU A 336 19.31 -29.15 -27.10
C GLU A 336 19.64 -28.83 -25.62
N ALA A 337 20.47 -29.64 -24.98
CA ALA A 337 20.92 -29.41 -23.62
C ALA A 337 21.67 -28.07 -23.47
N LEU A 338 22.48 -27.69 -24.46
CA LEU A 338 23.16 -26.38 -24.50
C LEU A 338 22.14 -25.24 -24.66
N GLY A 339 21.18 -25.36 -25.57
CA GLY A 339 20.10 -24.38 -25.74
C GLY A 339 19.28 -24.20 -24.45
N GLN A 340 18.98 -25.30 -23.75
CA GLN A 340 18.30 -25.25 -22.45
C GLN A 340 19.17 -24.61 -21.36
N ALA A 341 20.48 -24.85 -21.37
CA ALA A 341 21.40 -24.20 -20.44
C ALA A 341 21.42 -22.69 -20.66
N TYR A 342 21.49 -22.24 -21.92
CA TYR A 342 21.35 -20.84 -22.28
C TYR A 342 19.99 -20.25 -21.87
N LEU A 343 18.87 -20.97 -22.06
CA LEU A 343 17.55 -20.54 -21.57
C LEU A 343 17.55 -20.32 -20.04
N LYS A 344 18.12 -21.26 -19.28
CA LYS A 344 18.23 -21.16 -17.82
C LYS A 344 19.19 -20.07 -17.36
N GLY A 345 20.18 -19.75 -18.19
CA GLY A 345 21.12 -18.64 -18.03
C GLY A 345 20.57 -17.30 -18.53
N ARG A 346 19.37 -17.28 -19.12
CA ARG A 346 18.72 -16.13 -19.77
C ARG A 346 19.46 -15.58 -21.00
N ASP A 347 20.33 -16.38 -21.61
CA ASP A 347 20.94 -16.07 -22.91
C ASP A 347 20.01 -16.55 -24.04
N PHE A 348 18.93 -15.81 -24.26
CA PHE A 348 17.84 -16.22 -25.14
C PHE A 348 18.24 -16.26 -26.62
N ASP A 349 19.17 -15.40 -27.04
CA ASP A 349 19.68 -15.40 -28.41
C ASP A 349 20.52 -16.64 -28.69
N GLN A 350 21.43 -17.02 -27.78
CA GLN A 350 22.21 -18.23 -27.95
C GLN A 350 21.33 -19.48 -27.85
N ALA A 351 20.36 -19.49 -26.92
CA ALA A 351 19.36 -20.55 -26.85
C ALA A 351 18.60 -20.72 -28.17
N ARG A 352 18.08 -19.61 -28.73
CA ARG A 352 17.37 -19.60 -30.01
C ARG A 352 18.24 -20.12 -31.13
N ASN A 353 19.51 -19.68 -31.21
CA ASN A 353 20.45 -20.14 -32.23
C ASN A 353 20.66 -21.67 -32.15
N GLN A 354 20.80 -22.23 -30.94
CA GLN A 354 20.94 -23.67 -30.79
C GLN A 354 19.68 -24.42 -31.25
N PHE A 355 18.49 -23.93 -30.91
CA PHE A 355 17.25 -24.59 -31.32
C PHE A 355 16.93 -24.43 -32.81
N MET A 356 17.28 -23.30 -33.43
CA MET A 356 17.12 -23.11 -34.88
C MET A 356 17.98 -24.11 -35.65
N GLU A 357 19.19 -24.39 -35.17
CA GLU A 357 20.09 -25.36 -35.78
C GLU A 357 19.61 -26.81 -35.58
N ILE A 358 18.87 -27.12 -34.52
CA ILE A 358 18.21 -28.42 -34.38
C ILE A 358 17.06 -28.53 -35.39
N GLN A 359 16.21 -27.50 -35.49
CA GLN A 359 15.09 -27.46 -36.42
C GLN A 359 15.54 -27.57 -37.89
N SER A 360 16.67 -26.97 -38.25
CA SER A 360 17.20 -27.02 -39.62
C SER A 360 17.69 -28.42 -40.02
N ARG A 361 18.16 -29.21 -39.05
CA ARG A 361 18.71 -30.56 -39.26
C ARG A 361 17.65 -31.65 -39.14
N ASP A 362 16.77 -31.52 -38.16
CA ASP A 362 15.66 -32.43 -37.92
C ASP A 362 14.39 -31.63 -37.58
N PRO A 363 13.57 -31.31 -38.60
CA PRO A 363 12.31 -30.61 -38.41
C PRO A 363 11.28 -31.36 -37.55
N GLU A 364 11.43 -32.69 -37.39
CA GLU A 364 10.55 -33.54 -36.58
C GLU A 364 11.13 -33.81 -35.17
N TYR A 365 12.25 -33.15 -34.82
CA TYR A 365 12.88 -33.32 -33.52
C TYR A 365 11.90 -33.00 -32.39
N PRO A 366 11.80 -33.85 -31.34
CA PRO A 366 10.82 -33.69 -30.29
C PRO A 366 10.83 -32.30 -29.65
N ASP A 367 9.64 -31.72 -29.48
CA ASP A 367 9.39 -30.45 -28.80
C ASP A 367 10.17 -29.23 -29.33
N ILE A 368 10.80 -29.31 -30.51
CA ILE A 368 11.70 -28.23 -30.99
C ILE A 368 10.97 -26.90 -31.25
N GLN A 369 9.74 -26.98 -31.73
CA GLN A 369 8.91 -25.80 -31.96
C GLN A 369 8.54 -25.09 -30.64
N LEU A 370 8.32 -25.86 -29.57
CA LEU A 370 8.07 -25.32 -28.23
C LEU A 370 9.32 -24.60 -27.70
N ARG A 371 10.50 -25.20 -27.85
CA ARG A 371 11.76 -24.60 -27.38
C ARG A 371 12.14 -23.33 -28.11
N LEU A 372 11.84 -23.23 -29.41
CA LEU A 372 11.99 -22.00 -30.18
C LEU A 372 11.03 -20.90 -29.70
N GLN A 373 9.79 -21.26 -29.33
CA GLN A 373 8.85 -20.31 -28.75
C GLN A 373 9.32 -19.82 -27.37
N GLU A 374 9.80 -20.71 -26.51
CA GLU A 374 10.37 -20.38 -25.20
C GLU A 374 11.57 -19.42 -25.31
N ALA A 375 12.43 -19.59 -26.33
CA ALA A 375 13.58 -18.71 -26.56
C ALA A 375 13.22 -17.34 -27.16
N VAL A 376 12.02 -17.19 -27.75
CA VAL A 376 11.59 -15.93 -28.39
C VAL A 376 10.67 -15.12 -27.46
N ALA A 377 9.84 -15.77 -26.65
CA ALA A 377 8.85 -15.10 -25.80
C ALA A 377 9.46 -14.22 -24.68
N THR A 378 10.74 -14.39 -24.36
CA THR A 378 11.44 -13.73 -23.26
C THR A 378 12.42 -12.63 -23.68
N HIS A 379 12.56 -12.35 -24.99
CA HIS A 379 13.39 -11.27 -25.54
C HIS A 379 12.50 -10.14 -26.10
N SER A 380 12.58 -8.92 -25.55
CA SER A 380 12.00 -7.72 -26.19
C SER A 380 12.89 -7.27 -27.36
N PRO A 381 12.39 -7.05 -28.58
CA PRO A 381 13.26 -6.92 -29.75
C PRO A 381 14.04 -5.59 -29.80
N GLU A 382 15.30 -5.68 -30.27
CA GLU A 382 16.14 -4.55 -30.68
C GLU A 382 15.57 -3.82 -31.92
N VAL A 383 15.73 -2.50 -31.93
CA VAL A 383 15.20 -1.58 -32.95
C VAL A 383 16.24 -1.36 -34.07
N GLN A 384 15.87 -1.65 -35.33
CA GLN A 384 16.61 -1.22 -36.52
C GLN A 384 15.95 0.02 -37.16
N GLU A 385 16.73 1.09 -37.31
CA GLU A 385 16.34 2.47 -37.67
C GLU A 385 15.65 2.67 -39.04
N GLY A 386 15.56 1.63 -39.89
CA GLY A 386 14.98 1.75 -41.23
C GLY A 386 13.45 1.75 -41.27
N LEU A 387 12.79 1.24 -40.23
CA LEU A 387 11.32 1.16 -40.13
C LEU A 387 10.69 2.44 -39.56
N LEU A 388 11.50 3.42 -39.13
CA LEU A 388 11.05 4.57 -38.34
C LEU A 388 9.96 5.43 -39.01
N ALA A 389 9.88 5.49 -40.35
CA ALA A 389 8.90 6.36 -41.02
C ALA A 389 7.51 5.70 -41.14
N GLU A 390 7.45 4.40 -41.41
CA GLU A 390 6.19 3.64 -41.35
C GLU A 390 5.77 3.38 -39.91
N ASP A 391 6.73 3.10 -39.04
CA ASP A 391 6.51 3.01 -37.61
C ASP A 391 6.24 4.36 -36.97
N LEU A 392 6.59 5.53 -37.53
CA LEU A 392 6.12 6.82 -36.99
C LEU A 392 4.64 7.03 -37.27
N ASN A 393 4.15 6.68 -38.45
CA ASN A 393 2.72 6.78 -38.75
C ASN A 393 1.92 5.74 -37.94
N ARG A 394 2.47 4.53 -37.78
CA ARG A 394 1.90 3.50 -36.90
C ARG A 394 2.08 3.88 -35.43
N ALA A 395 3.15 4.58 -35.05
CA ALA A 395 3.42 5.10 -33.70
C ALA A 395 2.46 6.22 -33.38
N VAL A 396 2.16 7.13 -34.31
CA VAL A 396 1.16 8.19 -34.15
C VAL A 396 -0.25 7.61 -34.03
N ASP A 397 -0.57 6.56 -34.80
CA ASP A 397 -1.82 5.82 -34.61
C ASP A 397 -1.82 4.97 -33.32
N SER A 398 -0.66 4.47 -32.89
CA SER A 398 -0.55 3.71 -31.63
C SER A 398 -0.43 4.61 -30.39
N LEU A 399 -0.02 5.87 -30.53
CA LEU A 399 -0.04 6.94 -29.53
C LEU A 399 -1.47 7.44 -29.32
N ARG A 400 -2.34 7.33 -30.33
CA ARG A 400 -3.80 7.48 -30.17
C ARG A 400 -4.43 6.30 -29.42
N THR A 401 -3.74 5.17 -29.31
CA THR A 401 -4.20 3.97 -28.60
C THR A 401 -3.37 3.62 -27.36
N MET A 402 -2.33 4.40 -27.02
CA MET A 402 -1.64 4.20 -25.76
C MET A 402 -2.66 4.44 -24.64
N PRO A 403 -2.80 3.50 -23.69
CA PRO A 403 -3.66 3.70 -22.54
C PRO A 403 -3.15 4.93 -21.78
N THR A 404 -3.77 6.09 -22.00
CA THR A 404 -3.63 7.22 -21.09
C THR A 404 -4.46 6.85 -19.87
N THR A 405 -3.76 6.47 -18.80
CA THR A 405 -4.37 6.16 -17.50
C THR A 405 -4.70 7.41 -16.69
N SER A 406 -4.47 8.63 -17.22
CA SER A 406 -4.99 9.83 -16.57
C SER A 406 -6.48 9.95 -16.86
N HIS A 407 -7.28 9.67 -15.84
CA HIS A 407 -8.65 10.12 -15.82
C HIS A 407 -8.63 11.60 -15.45
N ASP A 408 -8.67 12.44 -16.47
CA ASP A 408 -8.85 13.86 -16.24
C ASP A 408 -10.24 14.09 -15.61
N PHE A 409 -10.41 15.25 -14.96
CA PHE A 409 -11.68 15.66 -14.34
C PHE A 409 -12.88 15.41 -15.26
N GLU A 410 -12.72 15.58 -16.57
CA GLU A 410 -13.74 15.37 -17.60
C GLU A 410 -14.21 13.92 -17.78
N THR A 411 -13.45 12.91 -17.38
CA THR A 411 -13.83 11.48 -17.51
C THR A 411 -14.22 10.83 -16.18
N SER A 412 -13.96 11.54 -15.07
CA SER A 412 -14.28 11.08 -13.72
C SER A 412 -15.77 10.77 -13.58
N LEU A 413 -16.12 9.83 -12.70
CA LEU A 413 -17.51 9.40 -12.48
C LEU A 413 -18.20 8.94 -13.78
N GLY A 414 -17.46 8.30 -14.68
CA GLY A 414 -17.97 7.79 -15.94
C GLY A 414 -18.41 8.89 -16.93
N HIS A 415 -17.82 10.09 -16.86
CA HIS A 415 -18.02 11.21 -17.80
C HIS A 415 -17.36 11.00 -19.16
N TYR A 416 -17.58 9.84 -19.75
CA TYR A 416 -17.21 9.62 -21.15
C TYR A 416 -18.04 10.53 -22.05
N LEU A 417 -17.39 11.55 -22.61
CA LEU A 417 -17.96 12.57 -23.49
C LEU A 417 -18.22 11.97 -24.88
N VAL A 418 -19.15 11.02 -24.95
CA VAL A 418 -19.66 10.33 -26.14
C VAL A 418 -21.17 10.39 -26.12
N LYS A 419 -21.78 10.67 -27.28
CA LYS A 419 -23.24 10.71 -27.39
C LYS A 419 -23.85 9.32 -27.17
N TYR A 420 -24.95 9.25 -26.41
CA TYR A 420 -25.79 8.05 -26.38
C TYR A 420 -26.21 7.64 -27.80
N GLY A 421 -26.21 6.33 -28.06
CA GLY A 421 -26.38 5.78 -29.41
C GLY A 421 -25.09 5.56 -30.20
N ALA A 422 -23.93 5.97 -29.69
CA ALA A 422 -22.65 5.72 -30.36
C ALA A 422 -22.33 4.22 -30.44
N THR A 423 -21.61 3.82 -31.49
CA THR A 423 -21.10 2.44 -31.64
C THR A 423 -19.87 2.23 -30.76
N PRO A 424 -19.51 0.97 -30.42
CA PRO A 424 -18.26 0.68 -29.71
C PRO A 424 -17.05 1.27 -30.42
N GLN A 425 -17.01 1.21 -31.76
CA GLN A 425 -15.94 1.81 -32.54
C GLN A 425 -15.82 3.33 -32.31
N ALA A 426 -16.94 4.06 -32.26
CA ALA A 426 -16.93 5.50 -32.01
C ALA A 426 -16.54 5.83 -30.56
N PHE A 427 -16.94 4.98 -29.60
CA PHE A 427 -16.55 5.13 -28.19
C PHE A 427 -15.04 4.91 -28.01
N PHE A 428 -14.54 3.76 -28.50
CA PHE A 428 -13.14 3.38 -28.34
C PHE A 428 -12.17 4.09 -29.30
N ALA A 429 -12.69 4.90 -30.23
CA ALA A 429 -11.87 5.87 -30.94
C ALA A 429 -11.43 7.04 -30.05
N LYS A 430 -12.17 7.31 -28.96
CA LYS A 430 -11.89 8.40 -28.00
C LYS A 430 -11.25 7.88 -26.70
N TYR A 431 -11.59 6.67 -26.29
CA TYR A 431 -11.09 6.04 -25.06
C TYR A 431 -10.38 4.74 -25.39
N SER A 432 -9.13 4.57 -24.95
CA SER A 432 -8.35 3.39 -25.33
C SER A 432 -9.02 2.11 -24.84
N ILE A 433 -9.35 1.21 -25.77
CA ILE A 433 -9.94 -0.09 -25.46
C ILE A 433 -9.03 -0.93 -24.54
N ALA A 434 -7.72 -0.66 -24.53
CA ALA A 434 -6.76 -1.35 -23.68
C ALA A 434 -7.01 -1.15 -22.17
N ASN A 435 -7.69 -0.06 -21.79
CA ASN A 435 -8.08 0.16 -20.39
C ASN A 435 -9.26 -0.71 -19.96
N PHE A 436 -10.01 -1.29 -20.92
CA PHE A 436 -11.26 -1.98 -20.67
C PHE A 436 -11.11 -3.48 -20.86
N LYS A 437 -11.62 -4.24 -19.90
CA LYS A 437 -11.86 -5.67 -20.01
C LYS A 437 -13.30 -5.92 -20.39
N GLN A 438 -13.53 -6.74 -21.41
CA GLN A 438 -14.88 -7.21 -21.72
C GLN A 438 -15.32 -8.25 -20.67
N ILE A 439 -16.35 -7.94 -19.90
CA ILE A 439 -16.85 -8.82 -18.82
C ILE A 439 -18.13 -9.59 -19.22
N ALA A 440 -18.86 -9.08 -20.21
CA ALA A 440 -20.00 -9.74 -20.83
C ALA A 440 -20.19 -9.23 -22.27
N PRO A 441 -21.03 -9.87 -23.10
CA PRO A 441 -21.39 -9.32 -24.41
C PRO A 441 -21.91 -7.89 -24.24
N ASN A 442 -21.33 -6.95 -25.00
CA ASN A 442 -21.70 -5.53 -24.99
C ASN A 442 -21.43 -4.77 -23.68
N VAL A 443 -20.61 -5.33 -22.79
CA VAL A 443 -20.28 -4.75 -21.49
C VAL A 443 -18.77 -4.75 -21.29
N TRP A 444 -18.23 -3.55 -21.06
CA TRP A 444 -16.80 -3.31 -20.95
C TRP A 444 -16.51 -2.61 -19.63
N GLN A 445 -15.50 -3.07 -18.91
CA GLN A 445 -15.19 -2.58 -17.57
C GLN A 445 -13.74 -2.15 -17.48
N GLU A 446 -13.52 -0.94 -16.96
CA GLU A 446 -12.21 -0.39 -16.61
C GLU A 446 -12.11 -0.31 -15.09
N THR A 447 -10.94 -0.64 -14.56
CA THR A 447 -10.63 -0.57 -13.13
C THR A 447 -9.30 0.14 -12.94
N PHE A 448 -9.28 1.13 -12.05
CA PHE A 448 -8.08 1.90 -11.75
C PHE A 448 -8.13 2.40 -10.30
N TYR A 449 -6.98 2.82 -9.80
CA TYR A 449 -6.84 3.31 -8.43
C TYR A 449 -6.38 4.76 -8.46
N GLU A 450 -7.20 5.65 -7.90
CA GLU A 450 -6.88 7.04 -7.64
C GLU A 450 -6.86 7.24 -6.14
N PRO A 451 -5.68 7.19 -5.48
CA PRO A 451 -5.59 7.15 -4.04
C PRO A 451 -6.47 8.22 -3.35
N PRO A 452 -7.33 7.83 -2.39
CA PRO A 452 -7.49 6.50 -1.77
C PRO A 452 -8.60 5.62 -2.37
N TYR A 453 -9.09 5.91 -3.57
CA TYR A 453 -10.29 5.29 -4.11
C TYR A 453 -9.95 4.28 -5.21
N PHE A 454 -10.55 3.09 -5.12
CA PHE A 454 -10.62 2.15 -6.22
C PHE A 454 -11.86 2.44 -7.05
N HIS A 455 -11.65 2.69 -8.34
CA HIS A 455 -12.68 3.01 -9.30
C HIS A 455 -12.94 1.83 -10.21
N GLN A 456 -14.21 1.55 -10.47
CA GLN A 456 -14.66 0.57 -11.44
C GLN A 456 -15.75 1.20 -12.30
N TYR A 457 -15.44 1.45 -13.58
CA TYR A 457 -16.38 2.03 -14.55
C TYR A 457 -16.77 0.97 -15.57
N THR A 458 -18.06 0.71 -15.67
CA THR A 458 -18.63 -0.32 -16.55
C THR A 458 -19.50 0.33 -17.61
N VAL A 459 -18.99 0.36 -18.83
CA VAL A 459 -19.62 0.93 -20.03
C VAL A 459 -20.57 -0.08 -20.66
N LEU A 460 -21.78 0.38 -20.99
CA LEU A 460 -22.87 -0.46 -21.46
C LEU A 460 -23.29 -0.11 -22.90
N PHE A 461 -23.35 -1.15 -23.73
CA PHE A 461 -23.93 -1.11 -25.07
C PHE A 461 -25.14 -2.03 -25.13
N ASN A 462 -26.21 -1.61 -25.82
CA ASN A 462 -27.40 -2.45 -25.99
C ASN A 462 -27.17 -3.53 -27.07
N ASP A 463 -28.16 -4.40 -27.30
CA ASP A 463 -28.08 -5.49 -28.28
C ASP A 463 -27.81 -5.02 -29.72
N LYS A 464 -28.09 -3.74 -30.02
CA LYS A 464 -27.81 -3.09 -31.31
C LYS A 464 -26.43 -2.41 -31.33
N GLN A 465 -25.55 -2.70 -30.37
CA GLN A 465 -24.23 -2.09 -30.21
C GLN A 465 -24.31 -0.56 -30.05
N ARG A 466 -25.25 -0.08 -29.23
CA ARG A 466 -25.44 1.35 -28.97
C ARG A 466 -25.14 1.67 -27.52
N PHE A 467 -24.17 2.56 -27.30
CA PHE A 467 -23.81 3.08 -25.99
C PHE A 467 -25.04 3.72 -25.34
N PHE A 468 -25.40 3.28 -24.14
CA PHE A 468 -26.57 3.81 -23.44
C PHE A 468 -26.29 4.14 -21.97
N GLY A 469 -25.09 3.88 -21.46
CA GLY A 469 -24.79 4.25 -20.09
C GLY A 469 -23.54 3.63 -19.49
N VAL A 470 -23.29 4.04 -18.25
CA VAL A 470 -22.11 3.70 -17.46
C VAL A 470 -22.54 3.43 -16.02
N HIS A 471 -22.07 2.33 -15.46
CA HIS A 471 -22.16 2.05 -14.03
C HIS A 471 -20.81 2.35 -13.39
N VAL A 472 -20.83 3.02 -12.26
CA VAL A 472 -19.65 3.44 -11.54
C VAL A 472 -19.76 2.87 -10.13
N LEU A 473 -18.72 2.17 -9.72
CA LEU A 473 -18.51 1.73 -8.35
C LEU A 473 -17.22 2.36 -7.87
N ILE A 474 -17.28 3.03 -6.73
CA ILE A 474 -16.11 3.57 -6.06
C ILE A 474 -16.02 2.98 -4.68
N LEU A 475 -14.87 2.39 -4.38
CA LEU A 475 -14.54 1.80 -3.10
C LEU A 475 -13.41 2.59 -2.46
N ASP A 476 -13.62 3.05 -1.24
CA ASP A 476 -12.55 3.68 -0.46
C ASP A 476 -11.69 2.59 0.18
N SER A 477 -10.40 2.56 -0.18
CA SER A 477 -9.42 1.59 0.30
C SER A 477 -9.05 1.81 1.77
N ASN A 478 -9.38 2.98 2.34
CA ASN A 478 -8.97 3.39 3.69
C ASN A 478 -10.05 3.17 4.76
N VAL A 479 -11.26 2.71 4.40
CA VAL A 479 -12.31 2.46 5.40
C VAL A 479 -12.04 1.14 6.12
N VAL A 480 -11.34 1.23 7.25
CA VAL A 480 -11.38 0.21 8.30
C VAL A 480 -12.82 0.17 8.83
N ASN A 481 -13.41 -1.02 8.95
CA ASN A 481 -14.68 -1.23 9.64
C ASN A 481 -14.58 -0.73 11.09
N ASN A 482 -14.82 0.56 11.33
CA ASN A 482 -14.86 1.14 12.65
C ASN A 482 -16.33 1.34 13.07
N PRO A 483 -16.81 0.66 14.13
CA PRO A 483 -18.19 0.74 14.59
C PRO A 483 -18.61 2.11 15.14
N GLN A 484 -17.71 3.10 15.20
CA GLN A 484 -17.97 4.42 15.79
C GLN A 484 -18.57 5.45 14.81
N GLY A 485 -19.39 4.97 13.85
CA GLY A 485 -20.56 5.68 13.34
C GLY A 485 -20.40 7.17 13.02
N ARG A 486 -19.48 7.53 12.12
CA ARG A 486 -19.54 8.83 11.41
C ARG A 486 -19.38 8.60 9.91
N THR A 487 -20.17 9.37 9.16
CA THR A 487 -20.48 9.26 7.73
C THR A 487 -19.29 8.82 6.89
N PRO A 488 -19.44 7.83 6.00
CA PRO A 488 -18.45 7.60 4.96
C PRO A 488 -18.34 8.81 4.03
N GLU A 489 -17.19 9.46 4.10
CA GLU A 489 -16.86 10.71 3.41
C GLU A 489 -16.78 10.57 1.88
N VAL A 490 -16.67 9.32 1.40
CA VAL A 490 -16.65 8.94 -0.02
C VAL A 490 -17.85 9.52 -0.76
N TYR A 491 -19.06 9.38 -0.20
CA TYR A 491 -20.29 9.85 -0.85
C TYR A 491 -20.30 11.37 -0.99
N SER A 492 -19.97 12.10 0.07
CA SER A 492 -19.93 13.56 0.06
C SER A 492 -18.87 14.09 -0.91
N HIS A 493 -17.71 13.44 -0.97
CA HIS A 493 -16.63 13.79 -1.90
C HIS A 493 -17.09 13.67 -3.36
N PHE A 494 -17.60 12.51 -3.75
CA PHE A 494 -18.04 12.28 -5.13
C PHE A 494 -19.36 13.00 -5.47
N LEU A 495 -20.20 13.29 -4.48
CA LEU A 495 -21.36 14.17 -4.67
C LEU A 495 -20.90 15.60 -5.02
N GLN A 496 -19.91 16.12 -4.31
CA GLN A 496 -19.35 17.44 -4.61
C GLN A 496 -18.65 17.45 -5.98
N GLN A 497 -17.89 16.41 -6.30
CA GLN A 497 -17.24 16.28 -7.61
C GLN A 497 -18.27 16.21 -8.74
N ASN A 498 -19.29 15.35 -8.62
CA ASN A 498 -20.36 15.27 -9.60
C ASN A 498 -21.11 16.60 -9.73
N SER A 499 -21.30 17.31 -8.60
CA SER A 499 -21.99 18.60 -8.64
C SER A 499 -21.22 19.67 -9.41
N ARG A 500 -19.88 19.56 -9.48
CA ARG A 500 -19.04 20.43 -10.32
C ARG A 500 -19.13 20.07 -11.80
N LEU A 501 -19.43 18.80 -12.13
CA LEU A 501 -19.56 18.30 -13.51
C LEU A 501 -20.96 18.51 -14.08
N SER A 502 -21.97 18.06 -13.34
CA SER A 502 -23.38 17.99 -13.79
C SER A 502 -24.27 19.09 -13.19
N GLY A 503 -23.72 19.99 -12.38
CA GLY A 503 -24.48 21.01 -11.64
C GLY A 503 -25.10 20.47 -10.35
N VAL A 504 -25.99 21.22 -9.70
CA VAL A 504 -26.57 20.79 -8.41
C VAL A 504 -27.66 19.74 -8.62
N GLY A 505 -27.47 18.55 -8.04
CA GLY A 505 -28.44 17.45 -8.09
C GLY A 505 -29.57 17.61 -7.09
N SER A 506 -30.68 16.90 -7.32
CA SER A 506 -31.81 16.82 -6.39
C SER A 506 -31.55 15.73 -5.34
N ALA A 507 -31.40 16.12 -4.08
CA ALA A 507 -31.26 15.17 -2.98
C ALA A 507 -32.57 14.41 -2.75
N THR A 508 -32.46 13.11 -2.51
CA THR A 508 -33.60 12.22 -2.34
C THR A 508 -33.91 11.91 -0.88
N GLY A 509 -32.91 12.01 0.00
CA GLY A 509 -33.02 11.69 1.42
C GLY A 509 -32.92 10.19 1.70
N GLU A 510 -32.68 9.84 2.96
CA GLU A 510 -32.58 8.45 3.40
C GLU A 510 -33.92 7.73 3.23
N THR A 511 -33.91 6.63 2.47
CA THR A 511 -35.10 5.81 2.19
C THR A 511 -34.76 4.33 2.41
N ASP A 512 -35.65 3.63 3.09
CA ASP A 512 -35.58 2.17 3.24
C ASP A 512 -36.19 1.48 2.02
N CYS A 513 -35.36 0.73 1.30
CA CYS A 513 -35.72 -0.02 0.12
C CYS A 513 -35.71 -1.53 0.38
N GLY A 514 -36.50 -1.96 1.36
CA GLY A 514 -36.68 -3.38 1.69
C GLY A 514 -35.52 -3.96 2.51
N GLY A 515 -35.03 -3.21 3.50
CA GLY A 515 -33.92 -3.58 4.38
C GLY A 515 -32.56 -3.02 3.92
N THR A 516 -32.50 -2.41 2.74
CA THR A 516 -31.35 -1.61 2.30
C THR A 516 -31.70 -0.14 2.41
N ILE A 517 -31.10 0.54 3.39
CA ILE A 517 -31.28 1.99 3.54
C ILE A 517 -30.27 2.69 2.62
N MET A 518 -30.78 3.54 1.74
CA MET A 518 -29.94 4.32 0.83
C MET A 518 -30.35 5.77 0.75
N ASP A 519 -29.40 6.58 0.34
CA ASP A 519 -29.53 8.03 0.13
C ASP A 519 -28.80 8.38 -1.16
N ALA A 520 -29.35 9.31 -1.93
CA ALA A 520 -28.86 9.61 -3.27
C ALA A 520 -29.12 11.06 -3.69
N ALA A 521 -28.36 11.50 -4.70
CA ALA A 521 -28.63 12.69 -5.48
C ALA A 521 -28.88 12.30 -6.94
N VAL A 522 -29.88 12.95 -7.54
CA VAL A 522 -30.34 12.66 -8.91
C VAL A 522 -30.17 13.89 -9.80
N TRP A 523 -29.67 13.68 -11.02
CA TRP A 523 -29.65 14.66 -12.09
C TRP A 523 -30.47 14.09 -13.25
N ASP A 524 -31.64 14.66 -13.48
CA ASP A 524 -32.52 14.26 -14.58
C ASP A 524 -32.62 15.42 -15.59
N THR A 525 -32.07 15.18 -16.77
CA THR A 525 -32.12 16.11 -17.91
C THR A 525 -32.85 15.45 -19.08
N ARG A 526 -33.16 16.23 -20.12
CA ARG A 526 -33.89 15.72 -21.30
C ARG A 526 -33.23 14.48 -21.92
N ASP A 527 -31.90 14.44 -21.95
CA ASP A 527 -31.14 13.43 -22.71
C ASP A 527 -30.30 12.50 -21.81
N ASN A 528 -30.18 12.80 -20.52
CA ASN A 528 -29.27 12.10 -19.61
C ASN A 528 -29.86 12.00 -18.21
N PHE A 529 -29.75 10.82 -17.61
CA PHE A 529 -30.12 10.55 -16.22
C PHE A 529 -28.90 10.11 -15.43
N GLU A 530 -28.70 10.68 -14.25
CA GLU A 530 -27.65 10.32 -13.32
C GLU A 530 -28.21 10.13 -11.92
N ILE A 531 -27.71 9.12 -11.21
CA ILE A 531 -27.95 8.98 -9.78
C ILE A 531 -26.67 8.53 -9.12
N LEU A 532 -26.22 9.29 -8.12
CA LEU A 532 -25.14 8.93 -7.22
C LEU A 532 -25.75 8.56 -5.88
N ALA A 533 -25.46 7.37 -5.37
CA ALA A 533 -26.07 6.81 -4.18
C ALA A 533 -25.04 6.22 -3.22
N ARG A 534 -25.35 6.31 -1.93
CA ARG A 534 -24.70 5.56 -0.85
C ARG A 534 -25.67 4.57 -0.23
N ILE A 535 -25.13 3.42 0.19
CA ILE A 535 -25.86 2.43 0.99
C ILE A 535 -25.35 2.56 2.42
N ILE A 536 -26.22 2.85 3.39
CA ILE A 536 -25.80 3.15 4.77
C ILE A 536 -25.06 1.97 5.41
N GLY A 537 -25.44 0.74 5.09
CA GLY A 537 -24.77 -0.48 5.55
C GLY A 537 -23.42 -0.78 4.87
N LYS A 538 -22.99 0.04 3.92
CA LYS A 538 -21.73 -0.14 3.17
C LYS A 538 -20.97 1.18 3.08
N PRO A 539 -20.30 1.59 4.17
CA PRO A 539 -19.71 2.92 4.22
C PRO A 539 -18.57 3.12 3.22
N SER A 540 -17.79 2.09 2.92
CA SER A 540 -16.69 2.20 1.96
C SER A 540 -17.15 2.32 0.49
N GLU A 541 -18.46 2.29 0.20
CA GLU A 541 -18.99 2.09 -1.15
C GLU A 541 -19.87 3.26 -1.60
N VAL A 542 -19.56 3.80 -2.79
CA VAL A 542 -20.41 4.74 -3.52
C VAL A 542 -20.71 4.18 -4.90
N ARG A 543 -21.96 4.29 -5.31
CA ARG A 543 -22.41 3.83 -6.62
C ARG A 543 -22.99 4.99 -7.40
N MET A 544 -22.68 5.05 -8.69
CA MET A 544 -23.34 5.95 -9.61
C MET A 544 -23.79 5.19 -10.84
N VAL A 545 -24.92 5.56 -11.41
CA VAL A 545 -25.26 5.18 -12.77
C VAL A 545 -25.55 6.41 -13.60
N ARG A 546 -25.17 6.33 -14.87
CA ARG A 546 -25.43 7.35 -15.88
C ARG A 546 -26.00 6.67 -17.10
N LEU A 547 -27.18 7.07 -17.50
CA LEU A 547 -27.96 6.37 -18.50
C LEU A 547 -28.57 7.36 -19.48
N ASP A 548 -28.74 6.93 -20.72
CA ASP A 548 -29.65 7.55 -21.67
C ASP A 548 -31.02 7.66 -20.99
N ARG A 549 -31.61 8.85 -21.00
CA ARG A 549 -32.87 9.12 -20.29
C ARG A 549 -34.01 8.19 -20.73
N SER A 550 -33.97 7.68 -21.97
CA SER A 550 -34.94 6.71 -22.49
C SER A 550 -34.92 5.34 -21.81
N VAL A 551 -33.86 5.02 -21.05
CA VAL A 551 -33.70 3.76 -20.32
C VAL A 551 -34.44 3.78 -18.99
N ILE A 552 -34.69 4.98 -18.43
CA ILE A 552 -35.34 5.15 -17.14
C ILE A 552 -36.85 5.35 -17.33
N PRO A 553 -37.71 4.52 -16.69
CA PRO A 553 -39.15 4.72 -16.72
C PRO A 553 -39.58 6.03 -16.06
N ASP A 554 -40.58 6.70 -16.62
CA ASP A 554 -41.16 7.89 -16.01
C ASP A 554 -41.82 7.56 -14.66
N GLY A 555 -41.55 8.41 -13.66
CA GLY A 555 -42.09 8.24 -12.31
C GLY A 555 -41.39 7.19 -11.44
N ALA A 556 -40.22 6.69 -11.86
CA ALA A 556 -39.40 5.80 -11.05
C ALA A 556 -39.03 6.45 -9.70
N LYS A 557 -39.22 5.68 -8.62
CA LYS A 557 -38.88 6.07 -7.25
C LYS A 557 -37.44 5.70 -6.94
N LEU A 558 -36.91 6.26 -5.86
CA LEU A 558 -35.54 6.01 -5.42
C LEU A 558 -35.21 4.50 -5.37
N CYS A 559 -36.06 3.69 -4.74
CA CYS A 559 -35.85 2.25 -4.61
C CYS A 559 -35.86 1.47 -5.92
N ASP A 560 -36.49 1.99 -6.97
CA ASP A 560 -36.49 1.34 -8.29
C ASP A 560 -35.09 1.40 -8.93
N TYR A 561 -34.23 2.33 -8.49
CA TYR A 561 -32.87 2.46 -9.00
C TYR A 561 -31.88 1.46 -8.39
N LEU A 562 -32.23 0.76 -7.30
CA LEU A 562 -31.33 -0.22 -6.66
C LEU A 562 -30.88 -1.32 -7.62
N THR A 563 -31.78 -1.76 -8.51
CA THR A 563 -31.45 -2.81 -9.49
C THR A 563 -30.40 -2.34 -10.49
N TYR A 564 -30.41 -1.05 -10.84
CA TYR A 564 -29.40 -0.46 -11.70
C TYR A 564 -28.09 -0.30 -10.95
N LEU A 565 -28.12 0.32 -9.76
CA LEU A 565 -26.94 0.55 -8.93
C LEU A 565 -26.20 -0.76 -8.61
N ASN A 566 -26.90 -1.85 -8.32
CA ASN A 566 -26.28 -3.13 -7.92
C ASN A 566 -25.87 -4.06 -9.07
N LYS A 567 -26.14 -3.70 -10.33
CA LYS A 567 -25.94 -4.62 -11.46
C LYS A 567 -24.45 -4.94 -11.72
N TYR A 568 -23.57 -3.95 -11.56
CA TYR A 568 -22.13 -4.03 -11.84
C TYR A 568 -21.30 -3.43 -10.72
#